data_AF-Q2FQ29-F1
#
_entry.id   AF-Q2FQ29-F1
#
_cell.length_a   1.000
_cell.length_b   1.000
_cell.length_c   1.000
_cell.angle_alpha   90.00
_cell.angle_beta   90.00
_cell.angle_gamma   90.00
#
_symmetry.space_group_name_H-M   'P 1'
#
loop_
_entity.id
_entity.type
_entity.pdbx_description
1 polymer ?
#
loop_
_entity_poly.entity_id
_entity_poly.type
_entity_poly.pdbx_seq_one_letter_code
_entity_poly.pdbx_strand_id
1 'polypeptide(L)'
;MDDLAQWIESHHKLCQPRREHAQRALRHLSRLEKKNLFSDEISYMRSAEGRWFEMIAYELFLDIADKTDAIKTVVLKGADVKGRNPYPALGQNGFFYSRNGDITIRGNGQDLAEFDLLMTKPDGSVIFVEVVTSPSDLKDFLQEIYYKKQVIRYLFNQKAVTFILVTSFPLTNYKGGRKVLGSEEHISLCTRSCDNFRKHIAGTWNKQSQKPFLPVGKTCLSTDLNTAAPFPYKQFHDLEREWVFTHLGGEGIIDLPSPYRTHTLVKKILFGRLFPSTAKRLCERYRFVYRDKEYTADDLQAQFSKIILAADIPDYSPLIYLKPRQKKEYYKMVFDGQGTFKYERKTPPKVGFYIWLESLEPELGYQVAIRLIDELSHYCFSAPVKQPPGS
;
A
#
# COMPACT_ATOMS: atom_id res chain seq x y z
N MET A 1 -12.36 26.96 -2.17
CA MET A 1 -11.43 26.32 -3.11
C MET A 1 -10.13 26.10 -2.35
N ASP A 2 -9.42 24.99 -2.56
CA ASP A 2 -8.19 24.68 -1.81
C ASP A 2 -7.07 25.68 -2.15
N ASP A 3 -6.56 26.44 -1.17
CA ASP A 3 -5.51 27.46 -1.35
C ASP A 3 -4.27 26.89 -2.07
N LEU A 4 -3.91 25.63 -1.79
CA LEU A 4 -2.79 24.97 -2.45
C LEU A 4 -3.08 24.70 -3.93
N ALA A 5 -4.32 24.32 -4.27
CA ALA A 5 -4.71 24.10 -5.66
C ALA A 5 -4.64 25.40 -6.46
N GLN A 6 -5.17 26.49 -5.91
CA GLN A 6 -5.09 27.82 -6.52
C GLN A 6 -3.65 28.30 -6.70
N TRP A 7 -2.79 28.07 -5.68
CA TRP A 7 -1.38 28.41 -5.76
C TRP A 7 -0.67 27.61 -6.87
N ILE A 8 -0.89 26.30 -6.93
CA ILE A 8 -0.31 25.43 -7.96
C ILE A 8 -0.74 25.86 -9.36
N GLU A 9 -2.03 26.17 -9.56
CA GLU A 9 -2.57 26.60 -10.85
C GLU A 9 -1.94 27.93 -11.31
N SER A 10 -1.90 28.92 -10.43
CA SER A 10 -1.28 30.23 -10.71
C SER A 10 0.24 30.16 -10.90
N HIS A 11 0.91 29.14 -10.33
CA HIS A 11 2.37 28.96 -10.38
C HIS A 11 2.80 27.66 -11.09
N HIS A 12 2.04 27.20 -12.09
CA HIS A 12 2.28 25.91 -12.76
C HIS A 12 3.73 25.72 -13.27
N LYS A 13 4.40 26.81 -13.69
CA LYS A 13 5.81 26.79 -14.13
C LYS A 13 6.77 26.43 -13.00
N LEU A 14 6.49 26.88 -11.77
CA LEU A 14 7.29 26.56 -10.58
C LEU A 14 7.05 25.12 -10.11
N CYS A 15 5.92 24.53 -10.49
CA CYS A 15 5.56 23.14 -10.19
C CYS A 15 6.16 22.13 -11.18
N GLN A 16 7.09 22.55 -12.03
CA GLN A 16 7.83 21.67 -12.93
C GLN A 16 9.22 21.34 -12.34
N PRO A 17 9.61 20.06 -12.25
CA PRO A 17 10.93 19.71 -11.78
C PRO A 17 12.03 20.27 -12.70
N ARG A 18 13.13 20.70 -12.08
CA ARG A 18 14.32 21.22 -12.77
C ARG A 18 15.48 20.23 -12.65
N ARG A 19 16.57 20.49 -13.39
CA ARG A 19 17.77 19.64 -13.37
C ARG A 19 18.34 19.50 -11.96
N GLU A 20 18.27 20.56 -11.17
CA GLU A 20 18.77 20.57 -9.80
C GLU A 20 17.98 19.63 -8.89
N HIS A 21 16.66 19.49 -9.10
CA HIS A 21 15.83 18.54 -8.35
C HIS A 21 16.23 17.11 -8.71
N ALA A 22 16.39 16.84 -10.01
CA ALA A 22 16.85 15.55 -10.54
C ALA A 22 18.23 15.15 -9.98
N GLN A 23 19.15 16.11 -9.86
CA GLN A 23 20.48 15.92 -9.29
C GLN A 23 20.48 15.74 -7.77
N ARG A 24 19.60 16.41 -7.02
CA ARG A 24 19.46 16.19 -5.56
C ARG A 24 18.82 14.86 -5.25
N ALA A 25 17.76 14.48 -5.98
CA ALA A 25 17.00 13.24 -5.82
C ALA A 25 17.90 11.98 -5.84
N LEU A 26 18.98 12.03 -6.61
CA LEU A 26 20.01 11.01 -6.69
C LEU A 26 20.58 10.61 -5.31
N ARG A 27 20.70 11.53 -4.33
CA ARG A 27 21.24 11.22 -2.99
C ARG A 27 20.41 10.22 -2.19
N HIS A 28 19.11 10.12 -2.50
CA HIS A 28 18.16 9.22 -1.85
C HIS A 28 18.28 7.78 -2.33
N LEU A 29 18.93 7.56 -3.47
CA LEU A 29 19.18 6.24 -4.01
C LEU A 29 20.37 5.56 -3.31
N SER A 30 20.29 4.25 -3.16
CA SER A 30 21.42 3.39 -2.84
C SER A 30 22.44 3.36 -3.99
N ARG A 31 23.63 2.83 -3.72
CA ARG A 31 24.65 2.64 -4.75
C ARG A 31 24.17 1.74 -5.89
N LEU A 32 23.40 0.70 -5.57
CA LEU A 32 22.86 -0.23 -6.57
C LEU A 32 21.79 0.44 -7.42
N GLU A 33 20.85 1.17 -6.83
CA GLU A 33 19.79 1.88 -7.55
C GLU A 33 20.38 2.93 -8.51
N LYS A 34 21.44 3.65 -8.10
CA LYS A 34 22.16 4.58 -9.00
C LYS A 34 22.76 3.88 -10.20
N LYS A 35 23.36 2.71 -10.01
CA LYS A 35 23.89 1.91 -11.11
C LYS A 35 22.75 1.45 -12.02
N ASN A 36 21.68 0.94 -11.43
CA ASN A 36 20.52 0.42 -12.15
C ASN A 36 19.80 1.51 -12.97
N LEU A 37 19.76 2.76 -12.49
CA LEU A 37 19.15 3.89 -13.19
C LEU A 37 19.69 4.09 -14.62
N PHE A 38 20.94 3.68 -14.86
CA PHE A 38 21.61 3.75 -16.16
C PHE A 38 21.94 2.36 -16.73
N SER A 39 21.23 1.32 -16.28
CA SER A 39 21.41 -0.04 -16.79
C SER A 39 20.71 -0.20 -18.13
N ASP A 40 21.32 -0.99 -19.03
CA ASP A 40 20.68 -1.43 -20.28
C ASP A 40 19.57 -2.48 -20.03
N GLU A 41 19.58 -3.11 -18.85
CA GLU A 41 18.50 -4.02 -18.44
C GLU A 41 17.29 -3.20 -18.01
N ILE A 42 16.21 -3.30 -18.82
CA ILE A 42 15.03 -2.43 -18.72
C ILE A 42 14.31 -2.59 -17.37
N SER A 43 14.26 -3.80 -16.80
CA SER A 43 13.54 -4.04 -15.54
C SER A 43 14.21 -3.35 -14.35
N TYR A 44 15.54 -3.43 -14.26
CA TYR A 44 16.37 -2.77 -13.25
C TYR A 44 16.32 -1.26 -13.43
N MET A 45 16.42 -0.80 -14.67
CA MET A 45 16.31 0.61 -15.03
C MET A 45 14.97 1.19 -14.60
N ARG A 46 13.84 0.56 -14.97
CA ARG A 46 12.49 1.03 -14.61
C ARG A 46 12.25 1.06 -13.11
N SER A 47 12.71 0.05 -12.37
CA SER A 47 12.56 0.02 -10.91
C SER A 47 13.33 1.16 -10.25
N ALA A 48 14.58 1.42 -10.67
CA ALA A 48 15.37 2.54 -10.15
C ALA A 48 14.80 3.90 -10.59
N GLU A 49 14.25 3.99 -11.80
CA GLU A 49 13.63 5.19 -12.35
C GLU A 49 12.38 5.61 -11.58
N GLY A 50 11.50 4.65 -11.23
CA GLY A 50 10.31 4.90 -10.41
C GLY A 50 10.68 5.56 -9.09
N ARG A 51 11.56 4.91 -8.32
CA ARG A 51 12.05 5.45 -7.04
C ARG A 51 12.76 6.78 -7.20
N TRP A 52 13.58 6.95 -8.23
CA TRP A 52 14.27 8.20 -8.46
C TRP A 52 13.29 9.34 -8.73
N PHE A 53 12.26 9.09 -9.53
CA PHE A 53 11.26 10.08 -9.88
C PHE A 53 10.36 10.46 -8.69
N GLU A 54 10.04 9.52 -7.79
CA GLU A 54 9.45 9.87 -6.48
C GLU A 54 10.32 10.88 -5.73
N MET A 55 11.64 10.70 -5.74
CA MET A 55 12.58 11.61 -5.06
C MET A 55 12.73 12.95 -5.79
N ILE A 56 12.51 13.00 -7.10
CA ILE A 56 12.40 14.26 -7.86
C ILE A 56 11.16 15.04 -7.39
N ALA A 57 10.02 14.37 -7.24
CA ALA A 57 8.81 14.99 -6.71
C ALA A 57 9.04 15.49 -5.27
N TYR A 58 9.68 14.69 -4.41
CA TYR A 58 10.04 15.10 -3.05
C TYR A 58 10.90 16.38 -3.02
N GLU A 59 11.99 16.42 -3.79
CA GLU A 59 12.85 17.61 -3.88
C GLU A 59 12.13 18.82 -4.50
N LEU A 60 11.19 18.60 -5.43
CA LEU A 60 10.32 19.67 -5.94
C LEU A 60 9.43 20.23 -4.83
N PHE A 61 8.78 19.40 -4.01
CA PHE A 61 7.88 19.87 -2.97
C PHE A 61 8.60 20.54 -1.80
N LEU A 62 9.86 20.16 -1.50
CA LEU A 62 10.72 20.93 -0.60
C LEU A 62 10.96 22.35 -1.14
N ASP A 63 11.24 22.48 -2.44
CA ASP A 63 11.42 23.78 -3.12
C ASP A 63 10.13 24.60 -3.23
N ILE A 64 8.96 23.96 -3.28
CA ILE A 64 7.66 24.64 -3.28
C ILE A 64 7.34 25.15 -1.88
N ALA A 65 7.55 24.34 -0.83
CA ALA A 65 7.27 24.72 0.55
C ALA A 65 8.05 25.96 1.03
N ASP A 66 9.22 26.22 0.43
CA ASP A 66 10.03 27.43 0.68
C ASP A 66 9.44 28.70 0.04
N LYS A 67 8.55 28.54 -0.95
CA LYS A 67 8.00 29.63 -1.78
C LYS A 67 6.52 29.91 -1.50
N THR A 68 5.90 29.15 -0.61
CA THR A 68 4.48 29.30 -0.29
C THR A 68 4.19 28.97 1.16
N ASP A 69 3.16 29.63 1.70
CA ASP A 69 2.60 29.32 3.01
C ASP A 69 1.44 28.33 2.94
N ALA A 70 0.99 27.97 1.73
CA ALA A 70 0.00 26.90 1.54
C ALA A 70 0.50 25.53 2.04
N ILE A 71 1.83 25.36 2.14
CA ILE A 71 2.48 24.20 2.75
C ILE A 71 3.16 24.67 4.03
N LYS A 72 2.74 24.09 5.17
CA LYS A 72 3.34 24.33 6.48
C LYS A 72 4.56 23.45 6.68
N THR A 73 4.45 22.14 6.43
CA THR A 73 5.59 21.23 6.52
C THR A 73 5.57 20.18 5.42
N VAL A 74 6.76 19.78 4.96
CA VAL A 74 7.00 18.57 4.18
C VAL A 74 7.51 17.48 5.11
N VAL A 75 6.92 16.30 5.04
CA VAL A 75 7.40 15.14 5.80
C VAL A 75 8.66 14.59 5.13
N LEU A 76 9.73 14.48 5.91
CA LEU A 76 11.03 14.01 5.42
C LEU A 76 10.94 12.57 4.90
N LYS A 77 11.66 12.26 3.80
CA LYS A 77 11.74 10.92 3.19
C LYS A 77 13.18 10.58 2.75
N GLY A 78 13.45 9.29 2.58
CA GLY A 78 14.68 8.79 1.96
C GLY A 78 15.94 9.05 2.79
N ALA A 79 16.94 9.70 2.20
CA ALA A 79 18.21 9.99 2.87
C ALA A 79 18.09 11.01 4.02
N ASP A 80 16.97 11.72 4.17
CA ASP A 80 16.78 12.74 5.20
C ASP A 80 16.33 12.19 6.56
N VAL A 81 16.02 10.90 6.65
CA VAL A 81 15.44 10.28 7.86
C VAL A 81 16.31 9.15 8.44
N LYS A 82 17.59 9.09 8.06
CA LYS A 82 18.50 7.97 8.38
C LYS A 82 18.53 7.63 9.87
N GLY A 83 18.46 6.33 10.18
CA GLY A 83 18.65 5.77 11.53
C GLY A 83 17.37 5.50 12.31
N ARG A 84 16.18 5.72 11.75
CA ARG A 84 14.89 5.67 12.47
C ARG A 84 13.95 4.56 11.97
N ASN A 85 14.44 3.32 11.96
CA ASN A 85 13.71 2.20 11.35
C ASN A 85 13.50 1.07 12.36
N PRO A 86 12.46 1.14 13.22
CA PRO A 86 12.17 0.06 14.14
C PRO A 86 11.84 -1.22 13.36
N TYR A 87 12.42 -2.34 13.81
CA TYR A 87 12.05 -3.65 13.28
C TYR A 87 10.54 -3.85 13.41
N PRO A 88 9.87 -4.39 12.38
CA PRO A 88 8.46 -4.70 12.47
C PRO A 88 8.17 -5.60 13.67
N ALA A 89 7.16 -5.25 14.46
CA ALA A 89 6.70 -6.02 15.61
C ALA A 89 5.19 -5.86 15.80
N LEU A 90 4.56 -6.84 16.44
CA LEU A 90 3.14 -6.75 16.79
C LEU A 90 2.88 -5.53 17.68
N GLY A 91 1.67 -4.96 17.57
CA GLY A 91 1.27 -3.76 18.30
C GLY A 91 1.83 -2.45 17.72
N GLN A 92 2.73 -2.47 16.74
CA GLN A 92 3.15 -1.24 16.05
C GLN A 92 2.02 -0.71 15.16
N ASN A 93 1.56 0.50 15.45
CA ASN A 93 0.52 1.19 14.72
C ASN A 93 0.92 2.65 14.44
N GLY A 94 0.48 3.22 13.32
CA GLY A 94 0.78 4.60 12.96
C GLY A 94 1.87 4.72 11.90
N PHE A 95 2.47 5.90 11.77
CA PHE A 95 3.49 6.18 10.76
C PHE A 95 4.87 5.69 11.18
N PHE A 96 5.58 5.09 10.22
CA PHE A 96 6.93 4.59 10.36
C PHE A 96 7.75 4.90 9.12
N TYR A 97 9.05 4.63 9.22
CA TYR A 97 9.95 4.65 8.09
C TYR A 97 10.38 3.23 7.69
N SER A 98 10.41 3.00 6.38
CA SER A 98 11.05 1.84 5.77
C SER A 98 12.58 1.93 5.96
N ARG A 99 13.29 0.83 5.70
CA ARG A 99 14.76 0.83 5.76
C ARG A 99 15.40 1.89 4.86
N ASN A 100 14.76 2.19 3.74
CA ASN A 100 15.23 3.15 2.75
C ASN A 100 14.69 4.56 3.00
N GLY A 101 13.96 4.77 4.10
CA GLY A 101 13.40 6.04 4.51
C GLY A 101 12.03 6.35 3.91
N ASP A 102 11.31 5.35 3.39
CA ASP A 102 9.97 5.56 2.83
C ASP A 102 8.93 5.66 3.93
N ILE A 103 7.89 6.46 3.69
CA ILE A 103 6.86 6.72 4.70
C ILE A 103 5.81 5.61 4.62
N THR A 104 5.68 4.81 5.68
CA THR A 104 4.68 3.74 5.73
C THR A 104 3.70 3.96 6.87
N ILE A 105 2.45 3.57 6.67
CA ILE A 105 1.48 3.40 7.75
C ILE A 105 1.43 1.92 8.12
N ARG A 106 1.64 1.60 9.40
CA ARG A 106 1.56 0.24 9.93
C ARG A 106 0.30 0.04 10.77
N GLY A 107 -0.20 -1.19 10.73
CA GLY A 107 -1.23 -1.69 11.63
C GLY A 107 -0.84 -3.06 12.16
N ASN A 108 -0.72 -3.16 13.49
CA ASN A 108 -0.24 -4.37 14.18
C ASN A 108 1.09 -4.91 13.59
N GLY A 109 1.99 -4.01 13.19
CA GLY A 109 3.29 -4.34 12.58
C GLY A 109 3.27 -4.59 11.08
N GLN A 110 2.12 -4.82 10.46
CA GLN A 110 2.01 -4.94 9.01
C GLN A 110 2.08 -3.56 8.36
N ASP A 111 2.92 -3.39 7.33
CA ASP A 111 2.84 -2.23 6.43
C ASP A 111 1.52 -2.32 5.63
N LEU A 112 0.65 -1.33 5.82
CA LEU A 112 -0.69 -1.29 5.19
C LEU A 112 -0.65 -0.48 3.89
N ALA A 113 0.03 0.66 3.90
CA ALA A 113 0.27 1.48 2.72
C ALA A 113 1.60 2.22 2.87
N GLU A 114 2.20 2.54 1.73
CA GLU A 114 3.32 3.48 1.61
C GLU A 114 2.79 4.79 1.04
N PHE A 115 3.34 5.92 1.45
CA PHE A 115 3.05 7.22 0.87
C PHE A 115 4.30 7.75 0.17
N ASP A 116 4.14 8.24 -1.06
CA ASP A 116 5.28 8.81 -1.77
C ASP A 116 5.74 10.09 -1.10
N LEU A 117 4.81 11.01 -0.81
CA LEU A 117 5.08 12.18 0.02
C LEU A 117 3.87 12.49 0.92
N LEU A 118 4.16 13.06 2.09
CA LEU A 118 3.17 13.67 2.99
C LEU A 118 3.55 15.12 3.25
N MET A 119 2.56 15.98 3.39
CA MET A 119 2.72 17.39 3.75
C MET A 119 1.60 17.82 4.70
N THR A 120 1.80 18.92 5.41
CA THR A 120 0.74 19.55 6.20
C THR A 120 0.46 20.97 5.73
N LYS A 121 -0.80 21.38 5.84
CA LYS A 121 -1.23 22.78 5.66
C LYS A 121 -1.14 23.57 6.97
N PRO A 122 -1.24 24.91 6.93
CA PRO A 122 -1.28 25.75 8.13
C PRO A 122 -2.33 25.33 9.16
N ASP A 123 -3.50 24.89 8.70
CA ASP A 123 -4.63 24.43 9.52
C ASP A 123 -4.42 23.05 10.16
N GLY A 124 -3.30 22.38 9.88
CA GLY A 124 -2.96 21.05 10.38
C GLY A 124 -3.49 19.89 9.53
N SER A 125 -4.22 20.15 8.45
CA SER A 125 -4.67 19.10 7.53
C SER A 125 -3.49 18.48 6.78
N VAL A 126 -3.54 17.15 6.61
CA VAL A 126 -2.55 16.38 5.86
C VAL A 126 -2.95 16.27 4.40
N ILE A 127 -1.95 16.47 3.54
CA ILE A 127 -1.97 16.24 2.11
C ILE A 127 -1.06 15.06 1.82
N PHE A 128 -1.44 14.20 0.87
CA PHE A 128 -0.52 13.20 0.33
C PHE A 128 -0.35 13.35 -1.17
N VAL A 129 0.83 12.95 -1.65
CA VAL A 129 1.20 12.95 -3.06
C VAL A 129 1.48 11.51 -3.47
N GLU A 130 1.03 11.12 -4.66
CA GLU A 130 1.39 9.85 -5.29
C GLU A 130 1.99 10.12 -6.67
N VAL A 131 3.00 9.33 -6.99
CA VAL A 131 3.86 9.51 -8.15
C VAL A 131 3.71 8.31 -9.06
N VAL A 132 3.18 8.53 -10.26
CA VAL A 132 2.96 7.45 -11.24
C VAL A 132 3.86 7.65 -12.45
N THR A 133 4.73 6.67 -12.70
CA THR A 133 5.71 6.73 -13.79
C THR A 133 5.34 5.86 -14.99
N SER A 134 4.44 4.90 -14.82
CA SER A 134 3.93 4.05 -15.91
C SER A 134 2.40 3.99 -15.92
N PRO A 135 1.77 4.02 -17.11
CA PRO A 135 0.33 3.81 -17.23
C PRO A 135 -0.16 2.45 -16.70
N SER A 136 0.72 1.44 -16.64
CA SER A 136 0.39 0.13 -16.06
C SER A 136 0.01 0.20 -14.59
N ASP A 137 0.57 1.18 -13.88
CA ASP A 137 0.43 1.32 -12.42
C ASP A 137 -0.91 1.96 -12.05
N LEU A 138 -1.68 2.40 -13.05
CA LEU A 138 -3.04 2.91 -12.87
C LEU A 138 -4.06 1.78 -12.66
N LYS A 139 -3.65 0.52 -12.84
CA LYS A 139 -4.45 -0.65 -12.45
C LYS A 139 -4.51 -0.69 -10.92
N ASP A 140 -5.71 -0.78 -10.36
CA ASP A 140 -6.00 -0.81 -8.91
C ASP A 140 -5.64 0.49 -8.13
N PHE A 141 -5.03 1.48 -8.79
CA PHE A 141 -4.61 2.76 -8.21
C PHE A 141 -5.72 3.47 -7.42
N LEU A 142 -6.93 3.59 -7.98
CA LEU A 142 -8.03 4.30 -7.33
C LEU A 142 -8.45 3.66 -5.99
N GLN A 143 -8.37 2.34 -5.89
CA GLN A 143 -8.68 1.63 -4.65
C GLN A 143 -7.63 1.91 -3.58
N GLU A 144 -6.36 2.02 -3.99
CA GLU A 144 -5.28 2.44 -3.10
C GLU A 144 -5.42 3.89 -2.63
N ILE A 145 -5.77 4.82 -3.53
CA ILE A 145 -6.05 6.23 -3.19
C ILE A 145 -7.21 6.32 -2.21
N TYR A 146 -8.30 5.60 -2.45
CA TYR A 146 -9.44 5.56 -1.55
C TYR A 146 -9.02 5.09 -0.15
N TYR A 147 -8.27 3.98 -0.06
CA TYR A 147 -7.77 3.46 1.22
C TYR A 147 -6.91 4.50 1.96
N LYS A 148 -5.94 5.11 1.26
CA LYS A 148 -5.06 6.15 1.83
C LYS A 148 -5.87 7.33 2.36
N LYS A 149 -6.88 7.78 1.63
CA LYS A 149 -7.80 8.83 2.09
C LYS A 149 -8.55 8.40 3.35
N GLN A 150 -9.14 7.21 3.42
CA GLN A 150 -9.87 6.79 4.62
C GLN A 150 -8.95 6.72 5.86
N VAL A 151 -7.72 6.25 5.70
CA VAL A 151 -6.72 6.24 6.78
C VAL A 151 -6.41 7.67 7.24
N ILE A 152 -6.14 8.61 6.33
CA ILE A 152 -5.86 10.01 6.70
C ILE A 152 -7.08 10.68 7.36
N ARG A 153 -8.29 10.47 6.81
CA ARG A 153 -9.54 11.00 7.38
C ARG A 153 -9.72 10.54 8.82
N TYR A 154 -9.48 9.25 9.09
CA TYR A 154 -9.57 8.69 10.43
C TYR A 154 -8.48 9.27 11.35
N LEU A 155 -7.20 9.19 10.95
CA LEU A 155 -6.06 9.56 11.79
C LEU A 155 -6.05 11.05 12.16
N PHE A 156 -6.49 11.92 11.26
CA PHE A 156 -6.42 13.37 11.43
C PHE A 156 -7.79 14.03 11.57
N ASN A 157 -8.87 13.25 11.68
CA ASN A 157 -10.26 13.73 11.70
C ASN A 157 -10.57 14.70 10.55
N GLN A 158 -10.00 14.43 9.37
CA GLN A 158 -10.17 15.27 8.19
C GLN A 158 -11.43 14.88 7.43
N LYS A 159 -12.32 15.85 7.16
CA LYS A 159 -13.54 15.61 6.36
C LYS A 159 -13.21 15.26 4.91
N ALA A 160 -12.30 16.03 4.31
CA ALA A 160 -11.78 15.86 2.97
C ALA A 160 -10.24 15.82 3.02
N VAL A 161 -9.64 15.05 2.12
CA VAL A 161 -8.19 14.88 2.03
C VAL A 161 -7.74 15.33 0.65
N THR A 162 -6.91 16.37 0.63
CA THR A 162 -6.24 16.83 -0.59
C THR A 162 -5.25 15.77 -1.04
N PHE A 163 -5.40 15.33 -2.28
CA PHE A 163 -4.53 14.37 -2.94
C PHE A 163 -3.91 15.03 -4.18
N ILE A 164 -2.60 14.88 -4.34
CA ILE A 164 -1.87 15.36 -5.53
C ILE A 164 -1.31 14.16 -6.30
N LEU A 165 -1.65 14.06 -7.58
CA LEU A 165 -1.11 13.06 -8.49
C LEU A 165 -0.02 13.69 -9.35
N VAL A 166 1.21 13.19 -9.23
CA VAL A 166 2.34 13.59 -10.09
C VAL A 166 2.59 12.49 -11.11
N THR A 167 2.62 12.84 -12.41
CA THR A 167 2.88 11.87 -13.47
C THR A 167 4.01 12.30 -14.40
N SER A 168 4.75 11.32 -14.92
CA SER A 168 5.77 11.53 -15.96
C SER A 168 5.21 11.41 -17.40
N PHE A 169 3.88 11.23 -17.52
CA PHE A 169 3.16 11.06 -18.77
C PHE A 169 1.76 11.70 -18.70
N PRO A 170 1.18 12.09 -19.85
CA PRO A 170 -0.18 12.65 -19.89
C PRO A 170 -1.25 11.57 -19.64
N LEU A 171 -1.99 11.70 -18.54
CA LEU A 171 -3.06 10.77 -18.13
C LEU A 171 -4.17 10.62 -19.18
N THR A 172 -4.49 11.72 -19.89
CA THR A 172 -5.56 11.78 -20.90
C THR A 172 -5.40 10.74 -22.02
N ASN A 173 -4.17 10.31 -22.29
CA ASN A 173 -3.87 9.35 -23.35
C ASN A 173 -4.25 7.91 -22.99
N TYR A 174 -4.48 7.61 -21.70
CA TYR A 174 -4.69 6.25 -21.22
C TYR A 174 -6.09 6.07 -20.64
N LYS A 175 -6.72 4.91 -20.88
CA LYS A 175 -8.07 4.60 -20.33
C LYS A 175 -8.09 4.68 -18.80
N GLY A 176 -7.08 4.11 -18.14
CA GLY A 176 -6.90 4.22 -16.70
C GLY A 176 -6.74 5.67 -16.24
N GLY A 177 -5.96 6.47 -16.98
CA GLY A 177 -5.72 7.87 -16.63
C GLY A 177 -6.97 8.74 -16.78
N ARG A 178 -7.78 8.54 -17.83
CA ARG A 178 -9.08 9.20 -17.96
C ARG A 178 -10.05 8.82 -16.84
N LYS A 179 -10.02 7.56 -16.37
CA LYS A 179 -10.81 7.13 -15.21
C LYS A 179 -10.37 7.85 -13.93
N VAL A 180 -9.06 8.02 -13.73
CA VAL A 180 -8.53 8.79 -12.58
C VAL A 180 -8.93 10.25 -12.67
N LEU A 181 -8.77 10.90 -13.83
CA LEU A 181 -9.17 12.29 -14.05
C LEU A 181 -10.68 12.52 -13.85
N GLY A 182 -11.51 11.54 -14.20
CA GLY A 182 -12.96 11.58 -13.97
C GLY A 182 -13.41 11.08 -12.60
N SER A 183 -12.47 10.72 -11.71
CA SER A 183 -12.77 10.27 -10.34
C SER A 183 -12.67 11.42 -9.33
N GLU A 184 -12.53 11.10 -8.04
CA GLU A 184 -12.49 12.06 -6.93
C GLU A 184 -11.62 13.31 -7.19
N GLU A 185 -12.00 14.43 -6.56
CA GLU A 185 -11.21 15.67 -6.60
C GLU A 185 -9.76 15.43 -6.16
N HIS A 186 -8.83 15.80 -7.05
CA HIS A 186 -7.39 15.73 -6.85
C HIS A 186 -6.71 16.80 -7.70
N ILE A 187 -5.48 17.16 -7.31
CA ILE A 187 -4.63 18.07 -8.08
C ILE A 187 -3.74 17.21 -8.97
N SER A 188 -3.77 17.42 -10.29
CA SER A 188 -2.95 16.69 -11.26
C SER A 188 -1.75 17.54 -11.70
N LEU A 189 -0.54 16.99 -11.56
CA LEU A 189 0.72 17.57 -12.00
C LEU A 189 1.40 16.64 -13.02
N CYS A 190 1.21 16.93 -14.31
CA CYS A 190 1.97 16.25 -15.36
C CYS A 190 3.32 16.96 -15.54
N THR A 191 4.42 16.23 -15.38
CA THR A 191 5.77 16.75 -15.61
C THR A 191 6.35 16.21 -16.91
N ARG A 192 7.60 16.61 -17.23
CA ARG A 192 8.38 15.93 -18.27
C ARG A 192 8.63 14.47 -17.90
N SER A 193 8.93 13.65 -18.93
CA SER A 193 9.21 12.24 -18.74
C SER A 193 10.49 11.98 -17.94
N CYS A 194 10.55 10.84 -17.25
CA CYS A 194 11.74 10.40 -16.52
C CYS A 194 12.98 10.33 -17.42
N ASP A 195 12.82 9.85 -18.66
CA ASP A 195 13.87 9.82 -19.69
C ASP A 195 14.45 11.19 -19.98
N ASN A 196 13.60 12.24 -19.99
CA ASN A 196 14.07 13.60 -20.19
C ASN A 196 15.03 13.98 -19.06
N PHE A 197 14.66 13.78 -17.80
CA PHE A 197 15.54 14.12 -16.68
C PHE A 197 16.82 13.28 -16.68
N ARG A 198 16.71 11.96 -16.91
CA ARG A 198 17.85 11.03 -16.85
C ARG A 198 18.96 11.41 -17.82
N LYS A 199 18.62 11.77 -19.07
CA LYS A 199 19.60 12.15 -20.10
C LYS A 199 20.45 13.37 -19.70
N HIS A 200 19.94 14.26 -18.85
CA HIS A 200 20.62 15.50 -18.46
C HIS A 200 21.45 15.38 -17.17
N ILE A 201 21.38 14.24 -16.47
CA ILE A 201 22.07 14.02 -15.18
C ILE A 201 23.19 12.98 -15.23
N ALA A 202 23.33 12.24 -16.34
CA ALA A 202 24.41 11.26 -16.51
C ALA A 202 25.78 11.93 -16.29
N GLY A 203 26.61 11.35 -15.42
CA GLY A 203 27.95 11.87 -15.10
C GLY A 203 27.99 13.14 -14.22
N THR A 204 26.85 13.68 -13.78
CA THR A 204 26.80 14.94 -13.01
C THR A 204 26.88 14.76 -11.48
N TRP A 205 27.23 13.57 -11.02
CA TRP A 205 27.30 13.25 -9.60
C TRP A 205 28.49 13.95 -8.93
N ASN A 206 28.24 14.80 -7.93
CA ASN A 206 29.31 15.44 -7.16
C ASN A 206 29.01 15.45 -5.65
N LYS A 207 29.96 15.89 -4.82
CA LYS A 207 29.79 15.97 -3.36
C LYS A 207 28.69 16.95 -2.94
N GLN A 208 28.41 17.96 -3.75
CA GLN A 208 27.41 18.99 -3.44
C GLN A 208 25.99 18.45 -3.60
N SER A 209 25.74 17.59 -4.58
CA SER A 209 24.46 16.89 -4.74
C SER A 209 24.15 15.88 -3.63
N GLN A 210 25.11 15.60 -2.75
CA GLN A 210 24.91 14.75 -1.56
C GLN A 210 24.44 15.53 -0.33
N LYS A 211 24.54 16.87 -0.33
CA LYS A 211 24.08 17.67 0.80
C LYS A 211 22.55 17.76 0.78
N PRO A 212 21.88 17.62 1.94
CA PRO A 212 20.46 17.84 2.03
C PRO A 212 20.14 19.31 1.75
N PHE A 213 19.02 19.57 1.08
CA PHE A 213 18.42 20.88 0.95
C PHE A 213 17.07 20.84 1.65
N LEU A 214 16.98 21.41 2.85
CA LEU A 214 15.77 21.40 3.65
C LEU A 214 15.31 22.85 3.91
N PRO A 215 14.06 23.21 3.60
CA PRO A 215 13.54 24.54 3.90
C PRO A 215 13.45 24.75 5.41
N VAL A 216 13.89 25.94 5.87
CA VAL A 216 14.03 26.26 7.30
C VAL A 216 12.65 26.27 7.96
N GLY A 217 12.47 25.45 9.01
CA GLY A 217 11.22 25.37 9.76
C GLY A 217 10.03 24.76 9.02
N LYS A 218 10.23 24.24 7.79
CA LYS A 218 9.17 23.73 6.91
C LYS A 218 9.27 22.20 6.70
N THR A 219 9.92 21.48 7.62
CA THR A 219 10.05 20.01 7.55
C THR A 219 9.77 19.34 8.90
N CYS A 220 9.30 18.09 8.86
CA CYS A 220 9.05 17.28 10.06
C CYS A 220 9.20 15.77 9.76
N LEU A 221 9.24 14.92 10.79
CA LEU A 221 9.16 13.47 10.60
C LEU A 221 7.71 13.01 10.54
N SER A 222 7.49 11.85 9.90
CA SER A 222 6.17 11.21 9.86
C SER A 222 5.70 10.78 11.25
N THR A 223 6.64 10.43 12.14
CA THR A 223 6.38 10.08 13.54
C THR A 223 6.02 11.27 14.42
N ASP A 224 6.28 12.49 13.95
CA ASP A 224 5.98 13.73 14.69
C ASP A 224 4.61 14.31 14.29
N LEU A 225 3.90 13.64 13.36
CA LEU A 225 2.55 14.05 12.96
C LEU A 225 1.57 13.80 14.12
N ASN A 226 0.91 14.87 14.55
CA ASN A 226 -0.12 14.80 15.58
C ASN A 226 -1.40 14.21 15.00
N THR A 227 -1.76 13.02 15.45
CA THR A 227 -3.02 12.35 15.08
C THR A 227 -4.14 12.79 16.03
N ALA A 228 -5.36 12.89 15.50
CA ALA A 228 -6.57 13.23 16.25
C ALA A 228 -7.14 12.01 17.01
N ALA A 229 -6.81 10.78 16.58
CA ALA A 229 -7.30 9.55 17.16
C ALA A 229 -6.21 8.46 17.18
N PRO A 230 -6.23 7.55 18.17
CA PRO A 230 -5.36 6.38 18.14
C PRO A 230 -5.73 5.46 16.97
N PHE A 231 -4.77 4.69 16.48
CA PHE A 231 -4.97 3.72 15.38
C PHE A 231 -4.89 2.27 15.87
N PRO A 232 -5.87 1.75 16.63
CA PRO A 232 -5.85 0.40 17.15
C PRO A 232 -6.20 -0.63 16.07
N TYR A 233 -5.33 -0.79 15.06
CA TYR A 233 -5.62 -1.60 13.87
C TYR A 233 -6.06 -3.04 14.19
N LYS A 234 -5.47 -3.67 15.21
CA LYS A 234 -5.87 -5.02 15.63
C LYS A 234 -7.33 -5.07 16.08
N GLN A 235 -7.81 -4.04 16.80
CA GLN A 235 -9.21 -3.99 17.22
C GLN A 235 -10.15 -3.84 16.03
N PHE A 236 -9.81 -3.00 15.03
CA PHE A 236 -10.58 -2.89 13.79
C PHE A 236 -10.65 -4.22 13.04
N HIS A 237 -9.51 -4.89 12.93
CA HIS A 237 -9.44 -6.23 12.35
C HIS A 237 -10.33 -7.23 13.10
N ASP A 238 -10.27 -7.24 14.43
CA ASP A 238 -11.02 -8.19 15.25
C ASP A 238 -12.53 -7.94 15.17
N LEU A 239 -12.98 -6.67 15.10
CA LEU A 239 -14.39 -6.31 14.88
C LEU A 239 -14.90 -6.84 13.54
N GLU A 240 -14.14 -6.68 12.44
CA GLU A 240 -14.52 -7.23 11.13
C GLU A 240 -14.57 -8.77 11.17
N ARG A 241 -13.62 -9.39 11.87
CA ARG A 241 -13.56 -10.84 12.02
C ARG A 241 -14.77 -11.37 12.80
N GLU A 242 -15.09 -10.75 13.93
CA GLU A 242 -16.22 -11.12 14.78
C GLU A 242 -17.56 -10.91 14.08
N TRP A 243 -17.69 -9.83 13.29
CA TRP A 243 -18.86 -9.60 12.45
C TRP A 243 -19.10 -10.77 11.49
N VAL A 244 -18.06 -11.18 10.75
CA VAL A 244 -18.16 -12.32 9.81
C VAL A 244 -18.55 -13.60 10.55
N PHE A 245 -17.93 -13.91 11.70
CA PHE A 245 -18.27 -15.13 12.46
C PHE A 245 -19.70 -15.12 13.01
N THR A 246 -20.20 -13.98 13.49
CA THR A 246 -21.55 -13.86 14.04
C THR A 246 -22.61 -14.11 12.97
N HIS A 247 -22.36 -13.67 11.74
CA HIS A 247 -23.27 -13.82 10.61
C HIS A 247 -23.06 -15.11 9.82
N LEU A 248 -21.98 -15.85 10.11
CA LEU A 248 -21.75 -17.17 9.55
C LEU A 248 -22.81 -18.19 10.01
N GLY A 249 -23.45 -17.97 11.16
CA GLY A 249 -24.40 -18.92 11.77
C GLY A 249 -25.86 -18.80 11.31
N GLY A 250 -26.25 -17.69 10.69
CA GLY A 250 -27.64 -17.38 10.34
C GLY A 250 -28.20 -18.16 9.15
N GLU A 251 -29.53 -18.13 8.99
CA GLU A 251 -30.19 -18.49 7.73
C GLU A 251 -30.12 -17.28 6.78
N GLY A 252 -29.27 -17.35 5.75
CA GLY A 252 -29.14 -16.29 4.75
C GLY A 252 -27.69 -16.02 4.32
N ILE A 253 -27.54 -15.13 3.33
CA ILE A 253 -26.24 -14.63 2.86
C ILE A 253 -25.66 -13.69 3.92
N ILE A 254 -24.36 -13.78 4.19
CA ILE A 254 -23.67 -12.87 5.13
C ILE A 254 -23.87 -11.41 4.67
N ASP A 255 -24.40 -10.57 5.57
CA ASP A 255 -24.52 -9.13 5.35
C ASP A 255 -23.16 -8.44 5.50
N LEU A 256 -22.57 -8.06 4.37
CA LEU A 256 -21.26 -7.40 4.27
C LEU A 256 -21.40 -6.13 3.41
N PRO A 257 -20.63 -5.07 3.72
CA PRO A 257 -19.60 -4.98 4.75
C PRO A 257 -20.17 -4.74 6.17
N SER A 258 -19.34 -4.85 7.20
CA SER A 258 -19.76 -4.57 8.59
C SER A 258 -20.26 -3.12 8.77
N PRO A 259 -21.23 -2.87 9.68
CA PRO A 259 -21.76 -1.54 9.94
C PRO A 259 -20.76 -0.63 10.69
N TYR A 260 -19.69 -1.19 11.25
CA TYR A 260 -18.68 -0.46 12.03
C TYR A 260 -17.81 0.48 11.17
N ARG A 261 -17.91 0.37 9.83
CA ARG A 261 -17.10 1.11 8.85
C ARG A 261 -15.59 0.86 8.94
N THR A 262 -15.13 -0.04 9.82
CA THR A 262 -13.73 -0.44 9.99
C THR A 262 -13.16 -1.19 8.79
N HIS A 263 -14.01 -1.79 7.95
CA HIS A 263 -13.66 -2.38 6.66
C HIS A 263 -12.94 -1.39 5.72
N THR A 264 -13.11 -0.08 5.90
CA THR A 264 -12.38 0.92 5.10
C THR A 264 -10.94 1.16 5.58
N LEU A 265 -10.61 0.72 6.79
CA LEU A 265 -9.32 0.91 7.44
C LEU A 265 -8.47 -0.38 7.48
N VAL A 266 -9.11 -1.53 7.31
CA VAL A 266 -8.50 -2.87 7.34
C VAL A 266 -8.31 -3.39 5.91
N LYS A 267 -7.15 -3.98 5.60
CA LYS A 267 -6.89 -4.55 4.25
C LYS A 267 -7.23 -6.03 4.11
N LYS A 268 -7.39 -6.73 5.23
CA LYS A 268 -7.60 -8.18 5.27
C LYS A 268 -8.09 -8.62 6.63
N ILE A 269 -8.77 -9.77 6.65
CA ILE A 269 -9.19 -10.47 7.86
C ILE A 269 -8.44 -11.78 7.95
N LEU A 270 -7.80 -12.05 9.08
CA LEU A 270 -7.18 -13.33 9.43
C LEU A 270 -8.16 -14.10 10.31
N PHE A 271 -8.83 -15.11 9.74
CA PHE A 271 -9.82 -15.88 10.48
C PHE A 271 -9.19 -16.84 11.48
N GLY A 272 -8.01 -17.39 11.16
CA GLY A 272 -7.26 -18.23 12.07
C GLY A 272 -6.46 -19.31 11.38
N ARG A 273 -5.64 -20.00 12.17
CA ARG A 273 -4.92 -21.20 11.71
C ARG A 273 -5.86 -22.41 11.72
N LEU A 274 -5.81 -23.20 10.66
CA LEU A 274 -6.59 -24.43 10.54
C LEU A 274 -6.00 -25.57 11.37
N PHE A 275 -6.86 -26.44 11.90
CA PHE A 275 -6.41 -27.73 12.43
C PHE A 275 -5.80 -28.60 11.31
N PRO A 276 -4.81 -29.46 11.59
CA PRO A 276 -4.25 -30.39 10.60
C PRO A 276 -5.31 -31.28 9.94
N SER A 277 -6.34 -31.68 10.70
CA SER A 277 -7.49 -32.46 10.20
C SER A 277 -8.37 -31.68 9.23
N THR A 278 -8.44 -30.35 9.35
CA THR A 278 -9.20 -29.48 8.45
C THR A 278 -8.59 -29.44 7.05
N ALA A 279 -7.26 -29.52 6.93
CA ALA A 279 -6.58 -29.48 5.64
C ALA A 279 -7.06 -30.60 4.69
N LYS A 280 -7.26 -31.81 5.22
CA LYS A 280 -7.76 -32.95 4.44
C LYS A 280 -9.15 -32.68 3.87
N ARG A 281 -10.06 -32.16 4.72
CA ARG A 281 -11.44 -31.84 4.32
C ARG A 281 -11.51 -30.69 3.32
N LEU A 282 -10.60 -29.72 3.40
CA LEU A 282 -10.51 -28.67 2.38
C LEU A 282 -10.12 -29.22 1.01
N CYS A 283 -9.16 -30.15 0.95
CA CYS A 283 -8.75 -30.78 -0.32
C CYS A 283 -9.85 -31.66 -0.95
N GLU A 284 -10.85 -32.10 -0.19
CA GLU A 284 -12.01 -32.83 -0.74
C GLU A 284 -12.96 -31.90 -1.52
N ARG A 285 -12.92 -30.58 -1.24
CA ARG A 285 -13.83 -29.58 -1.83
C ARG A 285 -13.15 -28.57 -2.73
N TYR A 286 -11.88 -28.24 -2.46
CA TYR A 286 -11.13 -27.21 -3.16
C TYR A 286 -9.77 -27.72 -3.61
N ARG A 287 -9.32 -27.20 -4.75
CA ARG A 287 -8.01 -27.51 -5.33
C ARG A 287 -6.96 -26.48 -4.91
N PHE A 288 -5.72 -26.89 -4.75
CA PHE A 288 -4.59 -26.02 -4.39
C PHE A 288 -3.49 -26.15 -5.44
N VAL A 289 -3.20 -25.07 -6.17
CA VAL A 289 -2.29 -25.12 -7.33
C VAL A 289 -1.11 -24.16 -7.17
N TYR A 290 0.10 -24.69 -7.34
CA TYR A 290 1.35 -23.93 -7.40
C TYR A 290 2.26 -24.46 -8.52
N ARG A 291 2.67 -23.58 -9.44
CA ARG A 291 3.53 -23.95 -10.59
C ARG A 291 3.00 -25.17 -11.36
N ASP A 292 1.70 -25.14 -11.68
CA ASP A 292 0.99 -26.20 -12.40
C ASP A 292 0.94 -27.57 -11.69
N LYS A 293 1.45 -27.65 -10.46
CA LYS A 293 1.27 -28.81 -9.57
C LYS A 293 0.07 -28.56 -8.67
N GLU A 294 -0.87 -29.50 -8.70
CA GLU A 294 -1.93 -29.59 -7.70
C GLU A 294 -1.42 -30.31 -6.45
N TYR A 295 -1.73 -29.77 -5.28
CA TYR A 295 -1.38 -30.36 -3.99
C TYR A 295 -2.52 -31.24 -3.48
N THR A 296 -2.18 -32.48 -3.14
CA THR A 296 -3.08 -33.38 -2.40
C THR A 296 -3.12 -33.01 -0.90
N ALA A 297 -4.06 -33.59 -0.16
CA ALA A 297 -4.10 -33.45 1.30
C ALA A 297 -2.78 -33.90 1.97
N ASP A 298 -2.22 -35.01 1.49
CA ASP A 298 -0.96 -35.56 2.02
C ASP A 298 0.22 -34.64 1.68
N ASP A 299 0.26 -34.07 0.47
CA ASP A 299 1.25 -33.05 0.12
C ASP A 299 1.15 -31.84 1.06
N LEU A 300 -0.07 -31.35 1.33
CA LEU A 300 -0.27 -30.19 2.19
C LEU A 300 0.22 -30.45 3.62
N GLN A 301 -0.10 -31.62 4.18
CA GLN A 301 0.31 -32.00 5.54
C GLN A 301 1.83 -32.23 5.64
N ALA A 302 2.41 -32.89 4.62
CA ALA A 302 3.84 -33.19 4.58
C ALA A 302 4.69 -31.94 4.37
N GLN A 303 4.29 -31.05 3.46
CA GLN A 303 5.13 -29.92 3.03
C GLN A 303 4.90 -28.64 3.82
N PHE A 304 3.75 -28.46 4.44
CA PHE A 304 3.40 -27.21 5.12
C PHE A 304 3.17 -27.42 6.63
N SER A 305 3.68 -26.47 7.42
CA SER A 305 3.59 -26.49 8.89
C SER A 305 2.40 -25.71 9.43
N LYS A 306 1.88 -24.77 8.62
CA LYS A 306 0.80 -23.86 9.00
C LYS A 306 -0.05 -23.52 7.78
N ILE A 307 -1.35 -23.53 7.99
CA ILE A 307 -2.36 -23.13 6.99
C ILE A 307 -3.27 -22.13 7.70
N ILE A 308 -3.43 -20.94 7.13
CA ILE A 308 -4.22 -19.85 7.71
C ILE A 308 -5.28 -19.44 6.69
N LEU A 309 -6.54 -19.43 7.11
CA LEU A 309 -7.63 -18.89 6.33
C LEU A 309 -7.76 -17.39 6.57
N ALA A 310 -7.96 -16.64 5.50
CA ALA A 310 -8.09 -15.19 5.52
C ALA A 310 -8.98 -14.70 4.37
N ALA A 311 -9.27 -13.41 4.35
CA ALA A 311 -9.89 -12.73 3.21
C ALA A 311 -9.25 -11.35 2.98
N ASP A 312 -9.12 -10.93 1.73
CA ASP A 312 -8.71 -9.57 1.36
C ASP A 312 -9.94 -8.64 1.32
N ILE A 313 -9.84 -7.47 1.95
CA ILE A 313 -10.87 -6.41 1.97
C ILE A 313 -10.49 -5.37 0.91
N PRO A 314 -11.45 -4.69 0.24
CA PRO A 314 -12.90 -4.62 0.48
C PRO A 314 -13.72 -5.72 -0.17
N ASP A 315 -13.12 -6.59 -0.98
CA ASP A 315 -13.90 -7.56 -1.74
C ASP A 315 -14.35 -8.77 -0.93
N TYR A 316 -13.76 -8.95 0.26
CA TYR A 316 -13.90 -10.13 1.10
C TYR A 316 -13.48 -11.41 0.37
N SER A 317 -12.53 -11.30 -0.56
CA SER A 317 -12.04 -12.40 -1.39
C SER A 317 -11.32 -13.44 -0.53
N PRO A 318 -11.78 -14.70 -0.48
CA PRO A 318 -11.17 -15.72 0.36
C PRO A 318 -9.78 -16.11 -0.15
N LEU A 319 -8.87 -16.34 0.79
CA LEU A 319 -7.48 -16.71 0.51
C LEU A 319 -6.88 -17.56 1.64
N ILE A 320 -5.83 -18.29 1.31
CA ILE A 320 -5.11 -19.15 2.25
C ILE A 320 -3.63 -18.82 2.24
N TYR A 321 -3.03 -18.71 3.43
CA TYR A 321 -1.58 -18.66 3.59
C TYR A 321 -1.03 -20.03 3.98
N LEU A 322 -0.07 -20.54 3.21
CA LEU A 322 0.60 -21.81 3.46
C LEU A 322 2.05 -21.55 3.89
N LYS A 323 2.50 -22.11 5.02
CA LYS A 323 3.90 -22.02 5.50
C LYS A 323 4.67 -23.28 5.15
N PRO A 324 5.55 -23.29 4.13
CA PRO A 324 6.39 -24.44 3.84
C PRO A 324 7.27 -24.77 5.04
N ARG A 325 7.45 -26.05 5.36
CA ARG A 325 8.30 -26.49 6.50
C ARG A 325 9.76 -26.10 6.33
N GLN A 326 10.26 -26.12 5.09
CA GLN A 326 11.66 -25.90 4.76
C GLN A 326 12.01 -24.42 4.53
N LYS A 327 11.03 -23.53 4.52
CA LYS A 327 11.25 -22.11 4.20
C LYS A 327 10.63 -21.20 5.24
N LYS A 328 11.32 -20.09 5.51
CA LYS A 328 10.81 -19.02 6.38
C LYS A 328 10.02 -18.01 5.54
N GLU A 329 8.95 -18.44 4.90
CA GLU A 329 8.04 -17.58 4.12
C GLU A 329 6.64 -18.18 4.12
N TYR A 330 5.62 -17.40 3.77
CA TYR A 330 4.27 -17.90 3.50
C TYR A 330 3.93 -17.75 2.03
N TYR A 331 3.26 -18.74 1.45
CA TYR A 331 2.66 -18.65 0.13
C TYR A 331 1.23 -18.14 0.27
N LYS A 332 0.89 -17.05 -0.41
CA LYS A 332 -0.47 -16.54 -0.52
C LYS A 332 -1.16 -17.25 -1.68
N MET A 333 -2.22 -17.98 -1.37
CA MET A 333 -3.07 -18.68 -2.33
C MET A 333 -4.42 -17.96 -2.42
N VAL A 334 -4.79 -17.47 -3.59
CA VAL A 334 -6.03 -16.70 -3.82
C VAL A 334 -7.06 -17.60 -4.47
N PHE A 335 -8.30 -17.53 -3.99
CA PHE A 335 -9.41 -18.27 -4.58
C PHE A 335 -9.83 -17.66 -5.92
N ASP A 336 -10.03 -18.50 -6.94
CA ASP A 336 -10.39 -18.05 -8.30
C ASP A 336 -11.90 -18.00 -8.58
N GLY A 337 -12.74 -18.26 -7.57
CA GLY A 337 -14.20 -18.33 -7.71
C GLY A 337 -14.70 -19.65 -8.29
N GLN A 338 -13.82 -20.53 -8.77
CA GLN A 338 -14.15 -21.80 -9.42
C GLN A 338 -13.64 -23.02 -8.63
N GLY A 339 -13.55 -22.88 -7.31
CA GLY A 339 -13.12 -23.97 -6.43
C GLY A 339 -11.61 -24.16 -6.33
N THR A 340 -10.78 -23.23 -6.84
CA THR A 340 -9.32 -23.39 -6.86
C THR A 340 -8.60 -22.25 -6.15
N PHE A 341 -7.68 -22.58 -5.26
CA PHE A 341 -6.72 -21.67 -4.66
C PHE A 341 -5.41 -21.69 -5.45
N LYS A 342 -5.06 -20.57 -6.08
CA LYS A 342 -3.86 -20.41 -6.91
C LYS A 342 -2.82 -19.54 -6.22
N TYR A 343 -1.56 -19.92 -6.32
CA TYR A 343 -0.46 -19.09 -5.80
C TYR A 343 -0.43 -17.72 -6.48
N GLU A 344 -0.39 -16.66 -5.66
CA GLU A 344 -0.18 -15.29 -6.12
C GLU A 344 1.26 -14.84 -5.86
N ARG A 345 1.69 -14.91 -4.59
CA ARG A 345 2.98 -14.36 -4.15
C ARG A 345 3.41 -14.96 -2.81
N LYS A 346 4.63 -14.62 -2.40
CA LYS A 346 5.16 -14.97 -1.09
C LYS A 346 5.18 -13.80 -0.11
N THR A 347 5.06 -14.11 1.18
CA THR A 347 5.27 -13.19 2.31
C THR A 347 6.61 -13.53 2.98
N PRO A 348 7.61 -12.62 2.97
CA PRO A 348 8.95 -12.89 3.51
C PRO A 348 9.00 -12.85 5.06
N PRO A 349 10.04 -13.37 5.72
CA PRO A 349 10.05 -13.57 7.18
C PRO A 349 10.28 -12.30 8.02
N LYS A 350 10.75 -11.21 7.39
CA LYS A 350 11.20 -10.00 8.08
C LYS A 350 10.20 -8.84 8.03
N VAL A 351 8.96 -9.10 7.60
CA VAL A 351 7.89 -8.10 7.58
C VAL A 351 6.91 -8.38 8.72
N GLY A 352 6.31 -7.35 9.30
CA GLY A 352 5.47 -7.56 10.48
C GLY A 352 4.21 -8.37 10.20
N PHE A 353 3.73 -8.41 8.95
CA PHE A 353 2.66 -9.32 8.56
C PHE A 353 3.04 -10.79 8.73
N TYR A 354 4.29 -11.18 8.46
CA TYR A 354 4.78 -12.53 8.74
C TYR A 354 4.72 -12.83 10.23
N ILE A 355 5.15 -11.89 11.08
CA ILE A 355 5.12 -12.05 12.54
C ILE A 355 3.68 -12.24 13.02
N TRP A 356 2.71 -11.53 12.44
CA TRP A 356 1.30 -11.71 12.75
C TRP A 356 0.78 -13.09 12.31
N LEU A 357 1.11 -13.54 11.10
CA LEU A 357 0.76 -14.90 10.68
C LEU A 357 1.37 -15.95 11.63
N GLU A 358 2.61 -15.75 12.09
CA GLU A 358 3.28 -16.64 13.05
C GLU A 358 2.59 -16.66 14.42
N SER A 359 2.04 -15.55 14.89
CA SER A 359 1.39 -15.47 16.20
C SER A 359 -0.01 -16.06 16.27
N LEU A 360 -0.59 -16.49 15.15
CA LEU A 360 -1.91 -17.13 15.14
C LEU A 360 -1.85 -18.55 15.69
N GLU A 361 -2.57 -18.83 16.77
CA GLU A 361 -2.76 -20.16 17.33
C GLU A 361 -3.90 -20.92 16.62
N PRO A 362 -3.97 -22.26 16.71
CA PRO A 362 -4.96 -23.06 15.98
C PRO A 362 -6.39 -22.86 16.49
N GLU A 363 -7.29 -22.41 15.61
CA GLU A 363 -8.67 -22.08 16.01
C GLU A 363 -9.74 -22.32 14.91
N LEU A 364 -9.51 -23.16 13.88
CA LEU A 364 -10.54 -23.40 12.86
C LEU A 364 -10.72 -24.88 12.46
N GLY A 365 -11.91 -25.40 12.83
CA GLY A 365 -12.44 -26.68 12.37
C GLY A 365 -12.97 -26.61 10.93
N TYR A 366 -13.08 -27.78 10.29
CA TYR A 366 -13.39 -27.86 8.87
C TYR A 366 -14.76 -27.33 8.48
N GLN A 367 -15.78 -27.53 9.32
CA GLN A 367 -17.14 -27.06 9.04
C GLN A 367 -17.17 -25.54 8.92
N VAL A 368 -16.54 -24.85 9.88
CA VAL A 368 -16.43 -23.38 9.89
C VAL A 368 -15.59 -22.89 8.72
N ALA A 369 -14.45 -23.53 8.45
CA ALA A 369 -13.55 -23.11 7.36
C ALA A 369 -14.20 -23.23 5.97
N ILE A 370 -14.88 -24.35 5.69
CA ILE A 370 -15.60 -24.54 4.42
C ILE A 370 -16.73 -23.52 4.29
N ARG A 371 -17.54 -23.36 5.35
CA ARG A 371 -18.65 -22.40 5.33
C ARG A 371 -18.16 -20.97 5.10
N LEU A 372 -17.06 -20.55 5.75
CA LEU A 372 -16.43 -19.25 5.50
C LEU A 372 -16.05 -19.09 4.02
N ILE A 373 -15.36 -20.07 3.43
CA ILE A 373 -14.95 -19.98 2.03
C ILE A 373 -16.16 -19.88 1.12
N ASP A 374 -17.19 -20.70 1.32
CA ASP A 374 -18.39 -20.72 0.49
C ASP A 374 -19.17 -19.38 0.56
N GLU A 375 -19.44 -18.87 1.76
CA GLU A 375 -20.20 -17.63 1.96
C GLU A 375 -19.43 -16.41 1.42
N LEU A 376 -18.13 -16.32 1.71
CA LEU A 376 -17.30 -15.23 1.20
C LEU A 376 -17.16 -15.29 -0.33
N SER A 377 -17.11 -16.50 -0.90
CA SER A 377 -17.09 -16.69 -2.35
C SER A 377 -18.43 -16.27 -2.97
N HIS A 378 -19.55 -16.62 -2.35
CA HIS A 378 -20.87 -16.18 -2.81
C HIS A 378 -20.97 -14.65 -2.81
N TYR A 379 -20.55 -13.99 -1.72
CA TYR A 379 -20.50 -12.53 -1.66
C TYR A 379 -19.58 -11.92 -2.73
N CYS A 380 -18.37 -12.48 -2.91
CA CYS A 380 -17.37 -11.92 -3.80
C CYS A 380 -17.69 -12.13 -5.30
N PHE A 381 -18.27 -13.28 -5.68
CA PHE A 381 -18.39 -13.70 -7.07
C PHE A 381 -19.84 -13.82 -7.58
N SER A 382 -20.84 -13.77 -6.69
CA SER A 382 -22.26 -13.92 -7.05
C SER A 382 -23.10 -12.68 -6.75
N ALA A 383 -22.60 -11.71 -5.99
CA ALA A 383 -23.29 -10.43 -5.76
C ALA A 383 -23.34 -9.58 -7.07
N PRO A 384 -24.45 -8.88 -7.35
CA PRO A 384 -24.53 -7.96 -8.49
C PRO A 384 -23.42 -6.90 -8.43
N VAL A 385 -22.98 -6.45 -9.61
CA VAL A 385 -21.81 -5.56 -9.81
C VAL A 385 -21.70 -4.51 -8.71
N LYS A 386 -20.67 -4.65 -7.88
CA LYS A 386 -20.30 -3.69 -6.84
C LYS A 386 -20.16 -2.31 -7.48
N GLN A 387 -21.00 -1.36 -7.11
CA GLN A 387 -20.79 0.04 -7.49
C GLN A 387 -19.40 0.46 -6.99
N PRO A 388 -18.61 1.19 -7.79
CA PRO A 388 -17.31 1.65 -7.34
C PRO A 388 -17.47 2.49 -6.07
N PRO A 389 -16.53 2.41 -5.12
CA PRO A 389 -16.53 3.29 -3.95
C PRO A 389 -16.47 4.74 -4.45
N GLY A 390 -17.48 5.54 -4.09
CA GLY A 390 -17.62 6.94 -4.51
C GLY A 390 -18.76 7.24 -5.50
N SER A 391 -19.82 6.43 -5.52
CA SER A 391 -21.13 6.87 -6.06
C SER A 391 -21.90 7.69 -5.03
#